data_AF-A0A0Q7QVX1-F1
#
_entry.id   AF-A0A0Q7QVX1-F1
#
_cell.length_a   1.000
_cell.length_b   1.000
_cell.length_c   1.000
_cell.angle_alpha   90.00
_cell.angle_beta   90.00
_cell.angle_gamma   90.00
#
_symmetry.space_group_name_H-M   'P 1'
#
loop_
_entity.id
_entity.type
_entity.pdbx_description
1 polymer ?
#
loop_
_entity_poly.entity_id
_entity_poly.type
_entity_poly.pdbx_seq_one_letter_code
_entity_poly.pdbx_strand_id
1 'polypeptide(L)'
;MKTRILAVLATAFATVVAPAIPAVAHQAPAAAVVRAPYLDGGTLHVNGQALSIDWGTEPPAADASIGGRGRTSDGRLAVVSREYLDDDGSGDICYRQTMWFIDTAGTAARASGQVTCLYDDDGWAVDLSDSGDTYYESYTDMWGSQVTVTVKRLDGTRLAQRSFPIGVDVLDVDGNRAVIGGLGGWGFPPKLYVWTFGSGVRTVVSGTVDGADLKGRVQWRKVKDGYTTARDLMNPKAVLWKLRFQPVEVSPDGQRVLGLATNSKGVSTSVVQVRRLRTGAVIRSLKPATPWTAGRMDWDGNGAIFGPRDTAAGSYLVRCPLASSCVRAQDIESSAGLLVFRD
;
A
#
# COMPACT_ATOMS: atom_id res chain seq x y z
N MET A 1 46.33 -51.63 48.42
CA MET A 1 45.24 -52.54 48.81
C MET A 1 44.06 -51.70 49.29
N LYS A 2 42.91 -51.83 48.60
CA LYS A 2 41.55 -51.38 48.95
C LYS A 2 41.28 -49.87 49.13
N THR A 3 41.04 -49.20 48.00
CA THR A 3 40.27 -47.95 47.92
C THR A 3 38.78 -48.27 48.08
N ARG A 4 38.13 -47.74 49.13
CA ARG A 4 36.68 -47.87 49.35
C ARG A 4 35.93 -46.76 48.61
N ILE A 5 35.07 -47.13 47.68
CA ILE A 5 34.10 -46.24 47.02
C ILE A 5 32.87 -46.17 47.92
N LEU A 6 32.54 -44.97 48.42
CA LEU A 6 31.25 -44.67 49.03
C LEU A 6 30.23 -44.40 47.92
N ALA A 7 29.23 -45.26 47.80
CA ALA A 7 28.04 -45.02 47.00
C ALA A 7 27.07 -44.15 47.82
N VAL A 8 26.75 -42.96 47.31
CA VAL A 8 25.68 -42.11 47.84
C VAL A 8 24.38 -42.50 47.11
N LEU A 9 23.42 -43.04 47.86
CA LEU A 9 22.04 -43.23 47.42
C LEU A 9 21.35 -41.85 47.34
N ALA A 10 21.10 -41.38 46.13
CA ALA A 10 20.22 -40.24 45.88
C ALA A 10 18.77 -40.73 45.78
N THR A 11 17.97 -40.43 46.80
CA THR A 11 16.51 -40.55 46.77
C THR A 11 15.92 -39.56 45.76
N ALA A 12 15.38 -40.08 44.66
CA ALA A 12 14.61 -39.29 43.69
C ALA A 12 13.21 -39.00 44.26
N PHE A 13 12.93 -37.73 44.59
CA PHE A 13 11.57 -37.27 44.82
C PHE A 13 10.85 -37.15 43.47
N ALA A 14 9.88 -38.03 43.23
CA ALA A 14 8.95 -37.89 42.12
C ALA A 14 7.94 -36.77 42.45
N THR A 15 8.23 -35.54 42.02
CA THR A 15 7.21 -34.48 41.97
C THR A 15 6.22 -34.81 40.86
N VAL A 16 5.01 -35.21 41.25
CA VAL A 16 3.84 -35.27 40.37
C VAL A 16 3.49 -33.83 39.98
N VAL A 17 3.99 -33.39 38.82
CA VAL A 17 3.58 -32.13 38.21
C VAL A 17 2.21 -32.38 37.58
N ALA A 18 1.16 -31.86 38.19
CA ALA A 18 -0.16 -31.82 37.58
C ALA A 18 -0.07 -31.15 36.20
N PRO A 19 -0.74 -31.66 35.15
CA PRO A 19 -0.70 -31.02 33.85
C PRO A 19 -1.25 -29.60 33.99
N ALA A 20 -0.39 -28.61 33.76
CA ALA A 20 -0.80 -27.22 33.64
C ALA A 20 -1.81 -27.14 32.51
N ILE A 21 -3.06 -26.87 32.86
CA ILE A 21 -4.09 -26.47 31.89
C ILE A 21 -3.50 -25.25 31.17
N PRO A 22 -3.30 -25.29 29.85
CA PRO A 22 -2.77 -24.15 29.14
C PRO A 22 -3.71 -22.98 29.40
N ALA A 23 -3.16 -21.91 29.98
CA ALA A 23 -3.87 -20.66 30.12
C ALA A 23 -4.36 -20.27 28.73
N VAL A 24 -5.68 -20.34 28.54
CA VAL A 24 -6.34 -19.74 27.39
C VAL A 24 -5.98 -18.27 27.48
N ALA A 25 -5.05 -17.82 26.64
CA ALA A 25 -4.77 -16.41 26.47
C ALA A 25 -6.10 -15.78 26.05
N HIS A 26 -6.75 -15.09 26.99
CA HIS A 26 -7.87 -14.23 26.70
C HIS A 26 -7.36 -13.15 25.77
N GLN A 27 -7.56 -13.38 24.47
CA GLN A 27 -7.36 -12.41 23.42
C GLN A 27 -8.19 -11.19 23.81
N ALA A 28 -7.53 -10.07 24.12
CA ALA A 28 -8.19 -8.81 24.45
C ALA A 28 -9.27 -8.53 23.39
N PRO A 29 -10.47 -8.03 23.78
CA PRO A 29 -11.52 -7.73 22.82
C PRO A 29 -10.90 -6.91 21.70
N ALA A 30 -11.06 -7.38 20.46
CA ALA A 30 -10.53 -6.71 19.30
C ALA A 30 -10.97 -5.25 19.38
N ALA A 31 -10.03 -4.34 19.62
CA ALA A 31 -10.36 -2.93 19.74
C ALA A 31 -11.23 -2.54 18.55
N ALA A 32 -12.38 -1.94 18.83
CA ALA A 32 -13.33 -1.44 17.84
C ALA A 32 -12.78 -0.18 17.17
N VAL A 33 -11.47 -0.11 16.95
CA VAL A 33 -10.77 1.10 16.55
C VAL A 33 -9.94 0.75 15.33
N VAL A 34 -10.20 1.43 14.21
CA VAL A 34 -9.26 1.49 13.09
C VAL A 34 -8.01 2.23 13.55
N ARG A 35 -6.86 1.57 13.42
CA ARG A 35 -5.54 2.09 13.81
C ARG A 35 -4.80 2.70 12.64
N ALA A 36 -5.02 2.16 11.45
CA ALA A 36 -4.55 2.74 10.21
C ALA A 36 -4.96 4.22 10.06
N PRO A 37 -4.10 5.04 9.45
CA PRO A 37 -4.41 6.44 9.18
C PRO A 37 -5.57 6.58 8.17
N TYR A 38 -6.44 7.55 8.38
CA TYR A 38 -7.50 7.95 7.43
C TYR A 38 -7.84 9.43 7.57
N LEU A 39 -8.40 10.03 6.52
CA LEU A 39 -8.97 11.37 6.53
C LEU A 39 -10.49 11.31 6.53
N ASP A 40 -11.10 12.10 7.40
CA ASP A 40 -12.55 12.33 7.44
C ASP A 40 -12.81 13.84 7.60
N GLY A 41 -13.59 14.43 6.68
CA GLY A 41 -13.84 15.87 6.68
C GLY A 41 -12.57 16.75 6.66
N GLY A 42 -11.47 16.23 6.09
CA GLY A 42 -10.15 16.90 6.11
C GLY A 42 -9.37 16.76 7.43
N THR A 43 -9.91 16.07 8.43
CA THR A 43 -9.24 15.76 9.70
C THR A 43 -8.51 14.43 9.61
N LEU A 44 -7.23 14.41 9.97
CA LEU A 44 -6.44 13.18 10.04
C LEU A 44 -6.78 12.40 11.30
N HIS A 45 -7.10 11.12 11.16
CA HIS A 45 -7.31 10.20 12.27
C HIS A 45 -6.27 9.08 12.24
N VAL A 46 -5.67 8.79 13.39
CA VAL A 46 -4.76 7.65 13.56
C VAL A 46 -5.01 7.01 14.92
N ASN A 47 -5.03 5.67 15.01
CA ASN A 47 -5.44 4.99 16.25
C ASN A 47 -6.82 5.45 16.76
N GLY A 48 -7.71 5.85 15.84
CA GLY A 48 -9.03 6.42 16.13
C GLY A 48 -9.01 7.81 16.79
N GLN A 49 -7.85 8.45 16.90
CA GLN A 49 -7.73 9.79 17.48
C GLN A 49 -7.52 10.81 16.37
N ALA A 50 -8.25 11.92 16.45
CA ALA A 50 -8.02 13.07 15.58
C ALA A 50 -6.66 13.70 15.92
N LEU A 51 -5.85 13.94 14.90
CA LEU A 51 -4.56 14.61 15.01
C LEU A 51 -4.62 15.92 14.24
N SER A 52 -4.15 16.99 14.88
CA SER A 52 -3.85 18.23 14.18
C SER A 52 -2.51 18.09 13.48
N ILE A 53 -2.39 18.65 12.28
CA ILE A 53 -1.11 18.79 11.58
C ILE A 53 -0.68 20.25 11.70
N ASP A 54 0.47 20.48 12.33
CA ASP A 54 1.17 21.75 12.28
C ASP A 54 2.06 21.77 11.04
N TRP A 55 1.65 22.53 10.03
CA TRP A 55 2.41 22.70 8.79
C TRP A 55 3.63 23.63 8.95
N GLY A 56 3.83 24.21 10.14
CA GLY A 56 4.94 25.11 10.44
C GLY A 56 5.00 26.36 9.54
N THR A 57 6.12 27.07 9.62
CA THR A 57 6.53 28.12 8.66
C THR A 57 7.63 27.65 7.72
N GLU A 58 8.01 26.36 7.75
CA GLU A 58 8.99 25.82 6.82
C GLU A 58 8.48 26.05 5.40
N PRO A 59 9.26 26.74 4.55
CA PRO A 59 8.80 27.02 3.20
C PRO A 59 8.45 25.69 2.53
N PRO A 60 7.44 25.65 1.64
CA PRO A 60 7.28 24.48 0.79
C PRO A 60 8.66 24.22 0.20
N ALA A 61 9.15 22.98 0.34
CA ALA A 61 10.45 22.64 -0.20
C ALA A 61 10.53 23.23 -1.60
N ALA A 62 11.62 23.91 -1.94
CA ALA A 62 11.71 24.72 -3.16
C ALA A 62 11.48 23.95 -4.48
N ASP A 63 11.18 22.65 -4.39
CA ASP A 63 10.67 21.80 -5.44
C ASP A 63 9.13 21.84 -5.51
N ALA A 64 8.60 22.22 -6.67
CA ALA A 64 7.16 22.33 -6.99
C ALA A 64 6.33 21.08 -6.64
N SER A 65 6.96 19.92 -6.47
CA SER A 65 6.34 18.61 -6.25
C SER A 65 5.91 18.33 -4.81
N ILE A 66 6.54 18.96 -3.80
CA ILE A 66 6.13 18.86 -2.39
C ILE A 66 5.52 20.19 -1.95
N GLY A 67 4.19 20.22 -1.93
CA GLY A 67 3.40 21.41 -1.61
C GLY A 67 3.34 21.75 -0.11
N GLY A 68 3.76 20.85 0.78
CA GLY A 68 3.83 21.11 2.22
C GLY A 68 4.41 19.95 3.04
N ARG A 69 5.02 20.29 4.18
CA ARG A 69 5.48 19.33 5.20
C ARG A 69 5.02 19.82 6.56
N GLY A 70 4.47 18.92 7.36
CA GLY A 70 3.96 19.25 8.68
C GLY A 70 4.20 18.13 9.67
N ARG A 71 4.03 18.43 10.95
CA ARG A 71 4.08 17.43 12.02
C ARG A 71 2.72 17.26 12.65
N THR A 72 2.30 16.02 12.83
CA THR A 72 1.12 15.75 13.66
C THR A 72 1.38 16.12 15.10
N SER A 73 0.31 16.30 15.89
CA SER A 73 0.37 16.58 17.33
C SER A 73 1.14 15.53 18.14
N ASP A 74 1.39 14.35 17.60
CA ASP A 74 2.22 13.29 18.20
C ASP A 74 3.61 13.16 17.57
N GLY A 75 4.03 14.13 16.75
CA GLY A 75 5.38 14.29 16.23
C GLY A 75 5.71 13.55 14.93
N ARG A 76 4.76 12.79 14.38
CA ARG A 76 4.91 12.08 13.09
C ARG A 76 4.86 13.04 11.91
N LEU A 77 5.46 12.66 10.80
CA LEU A 77 5.61 13.52 9.63
C LEU A 77 4.41 13.35 8.69
N ALA A 78 3.82 14.45 8.26
CA ALA A 78 2.84 14.52 7.19
C ALA A 78 3.45 15.30 6.01
N VAL A 79 3.27 14.79 4.79
CA VAL A 79 3.76 15.44 3.57
C VAL A 79 2.59 15.58 2.61
N VAL A 80 2.49 16.72 1.92
CA VAL A 80 1.54 16.89 0.82
C VAL A 80 2.36 17.02 -0.46
N SER A 81 2.16 16.09 -1.38
CA SER A 81 2.67 16.21 -2.76
C SER A 81 1.58 16.71 -3.69
N ARG A 82 2.00 17.31 -4.81
CA ARG A 82 1.13 17.63 -5.94
C ARG A 82 1.65 16.85 -7.16
N GLU A 83 0.83 15.93 -7.63
CA GLU A 83 0.96 15.24 -8.91
C GLU A 83 0.21 16.06 -9.96
N TYR A 84 0.71 16.18 -11.18
CA TYR A 84 0.05 16.75 -12.35
C TYR A 84 -0.31 15.60 -13.31
N LEU A 85 -1.60 15.34 -13.48
CA LEU A 85 -2.13 14.26 -14.31
C LEU A 85 -2.20 14.71 -15.77
N ASP A 86 -1.82 13.78 -16.66
CA ASP A 86 -1.93 13.94 -18.12
C ASP A 86 -3.36 14.23 -18.58
N ASP A 87 -3.43 14.96 -19.68
CA ASP A 87 -4.64 15.26 -20.44
C ASP A 87 -5.38 13.99 -20.89
N ASP A 88 -6.69 13.90 -20.59
CA ASP A 88 -7.58 12.85 -21.10
C ASP A 88 -8.07 13.10 -22.53
N GLY A 89 -7.47 14.09 -23.21
CA GLY A 89 -7.83 14.58 -24.54
C GLY A 89 -8.76 15.80 -24.52
N SER A 90 -8.87 16.46 -23.36
CA SER A 90 -9.66 17.67 -23.12
C SER A 90 -8.84 18.97 -23.16
N GLY A 91 -7.51 18.90 -23.04
CA GLY A 91 -6.58 20.02 -22.97
C GLY A 91 -6.31 20.55 -21.56
N ASP A 92 -6.74 19.87 -20.50
CA ASP A 92 -6.58 20.32 -19.10
C ASP A 92 -5.54 19.46 -18.33
N ILE A 93 -4.51 20.05 -17.68
CA ILE A 93 -3.73 19.33 -16.65
C ILE A 93 -4.56 19.21 -15.41
N CYS A 94 -4.75 18.01 -14.89
CA CYS A 94 -5.39 17.84 -13.60
C CYS A 94 -4.35 17.60 -12.50
N TYR A 95 -4.14 18.51 -11.55
CA TYR A 95 -3.30 18.17 -10.39
C TYR A 95 -4.07 17.35 -9.34
N ARG A 96 -3.44 16.29 -8.84
CA ARG A 96 -3.87 15.51 -7.67
C ARG A 96 -3.02 15.91 -6.47
N GLN A 97 -3.65 16.33 -5.39
CA GLN A 97 -2.94 16.45 -4.11
C GLN A 97 -2.92 15.08 -3.42
N THR A 98 -1.76 14.62 -3.00
CA THR A 98 -1.64 13.37 -2.22
C THR A 98 -1.07 13.70 -0.85
N MET A 99 -1.74 13.23 0.20
CA MET A 99 -1.20 13.33 1.54
C MET A 99 -0.52 12.02 1.93
N TRP A 100 0.70 12.16 2.41
CA TRP A 100 1.52 11.09 2.94
C TRP A 100 1.60 11.21 4.45
N PHE A 101 1.58 10.07 5.10
CA PHE A 101 1.76 9.96 6.52
C PHE A 101 2.91 8.99 6.80
N ILE A 102 3.94 9.46 7.49
CA ILE A 102 5.12 8.64 7.80
C ILE A 102 5.06 8.31 9.29
N ASP A 103 4.94 7.02 9.60
CA ASP A 103 4.83 6.55 10.96
C ASP A 103 6.17 6.61 11.73
N THR A 104 6.15 6.24 13.00
CA THR A 104 7.36 6.25 13.85
C THR A 104 8.41 5.20 13.42
N ALA A 105 8.03 4.20 12.63
CA ALA A 105 8.94 3.21 12.07
C ALA A 105 9.54 3.69 10.73
N GLY A 106 9.09 4.83 10.22
CA GLY A 106 9.49 5.37 8.92
C GLY A 106 8.64 4.84 7.77
N THR A 107 7.61 4.03 8.00
CA THR A 107 6.76 3.53 6.92
C THR A 107 5.83 4.63 6.42
N ALA A 108 5.83 4.85 5.12
CA ALA A 108 4.92 5.77 4.46
C ALA A 108 3.58 5.11 4.14
N ALA A 109 2.51 5.84 4.39
CA ALA A 109 1.18 5.51 3.92
C ALA A 109 0.63 6.71 3.12
N ARG A 110 -0.24 6.48 2.13
CA ARG A 110 -0.70 7.49 1.15
C ARG A 110 -2.21 7.58 1.05
N ALA A 111 -2.77 8.75 1.31
CA ALA A 111 -4.15 9.07 0.98
C ALA A 111 -4.16 9.89 -0.31
N SER A 112 -4.63 9.28 -1.41
CA SER A 112 -4.86 10.01 -2.66
C SER A 112 -5.97 11.04 -2.44
N GLY A 113 -5.67 12.32 -2.67
CA GLY A 113 -6.60 13.42 -2.50
C GLY A 113 -7.20 13.93 -3.81
N GLN A 114 -7.79 15.12 -3.72
CA GLN A 114 -8.62 15.77 -4.72
C GLN A 114 -7.87 16.07 -6.03
N VAL A 115 -8.57 15.88 -7.16
CA VAL A 115 -8.10 16.21 -8.51
C VAL A 115 -8.67 17.59 -8.92
N THR A 116 -7.82 18.49 -9.42
CA THR A 116 -8.19 19.87 -9.84
C THR A 116 -7.51 20.23 -11.16
N CYS A 117 -8.23 20.77 -12.16
CA CYS A 117 -7.69 20.89 -13.53
C CYS A 117 -7.43 22.33 -14.07
N LEU A 118 -6.35 22.52 -14.85
CA LEU A 118 -5.77 23.73 -15.47
C LEU A 118 -4.87 23.36 -16.69
N TYR A 119 -4.92 24.03 -17.85
CA TYR A 119 -4.17 23.76 -19.13
C TYR A 119 -2.64 23.45 -19.12
N ASP A 120 -2.17 22.38 -19.83
CA ASP A 120 -0.78 22.02 -20.31
C ASP A 120 -0.75 20.57 -20.90
N ASP A 121 0.28 20.24 -21.70
CA ASP A 121 0.40 18.99 -22.50
C ASP A 121 1.36 17.93 -21.91
N ASP A 122 2.02 18.21 -20.77
CA ASP A 122 3.01 17.33 -20.11
C ASP A 122 2.52 16.84 -18.73
N GLY A 123 2.87 15.60 -18.35
CA GLY A 123 2.48 14.97 -17.07
C GLY A 123 3.61 14.82 -16.04
N TRP A 124 3.30 15.05 -14.75
CA TRP A 124 4.20 14.80 -13.60
C TRP A 124 3.57 13.90 -12.54
N ALA A 125 4.11 12.71 -12.28
CA ALA A 125 3.70 11.91 -11.11
C ALA A 125 4.66 12.07 -9.93
N VAL A 126 4.13 12.09 -8.71
CA VAL A 126 4.91 12.18 -7.47
C VAL A 126 4.36 11.19 -6.45
N ASP A 127 5.22 10.30 -5.97
CA ASP A 127 4.86 9.30 -4.98
C ASP A 127 6.04 9.08 -4.01
N LEU A 128 5.77 8.49 -2.85
CA LEU A 128 6.73 8.25 -1.77
C LEU A 128 7.09 6.77 -1.72
N SER A 129 8.33 6.45 -1.40
CA SER A 129 8.72 5.05 -1.18
C SER A 129 8.02 4.45 0.03
N ASP A 130 7.76 3.15 0.05
CA ASP A 130 7.24 2.41 1.22
C ASP A 130 8.00 2.71 2.52
N SER A 131 9.33 2.92 2.40
CA SER A 131 10.25 3.26 3.49
C SER A 131 10.18 4.71 3.96
N GLY A 132 9.32 5.54 3.36
CA GLY A 132 9.06 6.94 3.73
C GLY A 132 10.26 7.89 3.73
N ASP A 133 11.43 7.45 3.29
CA ASP A 133 12.68 8.22 3.33
C ASP A 133 13.01 8.91 2.00
N THR A 134 12.40 8.43 0.91
CA THR A 134 12.58 8.95 -0.44
C THR A 134 11.26 9.13 -1.14
N TYR A 135 11.19 10.09 -2.05
CA TYR A 135 10.10 10.24 -2.99
C TYR A 135 10.65 10.20 -4.41
N TYR A 136 9.79 9.90 -5.38
CA TYR A 136 10.13 10.02 -6.78
C TYR A 136 9.24 11.05 -7.48
N GLU A 137 9.79 11.61 -8.55
CA GLU A 137 9.10 12.42 -9.54
C GLU A 137 9.27 11.72 -10.88
N SER A 138 8.19 11.46 -11.60
CA SER A 138 8.26 11.05 -13.01
C SER A 138 7.78 12.21 -13.89
N TYR A 139 8.57 12.55 -14.91
CA TYR A 139 8.20 13.52 -15.93
C TYR A 139 8.01 12.83 -17.26
N THR A 140 6.81 12.91 -17.82
CA THR A 140 6.51 12.42 -19.16
C THR A 140 6.81 13.52 -20.17
N ASP A 141 7.85 13.31 -20.96
CA ASP A 141 8.21 14.15 -22.09
C ASP A 141 7.64 13.50 -23.35
N MET A 142 6.42 13.91 -23.73
CA MET A 142 5.70 13.33 -24.87
C MET A 142 6.49 13.51 -26.17
N TRP A 143 7.11 14.67 -26.35
CA TRP A 143 7.85 15.03 -27.56
C TRP A 143 9.21 14.34 -27.65
N GLY A 144 9.88 14.16 -26.51
CA GLY A 144 11.11 13.37 -26.40
C GLY A 144 10.87 11.86 -26.32
N SER A 145 9.61 11.40 -26.29
CA SER A 145 9.22 9.99 -26.22
C SER A 145 9.86 9.23 -25.04
N GLN A 146 9.93 9.89 -23.88
CA GLN A 146 10.57 9.35 -22.69
C GLN A 146 9.83 9.74 -21.39
N VAL A 147 10.06 8.96 -20.35
CA VAL A 147 9.68 9.29 -18.96
C VAL A 147 10.95 9.40 -18.14
N THR A 148 11.21 10.56 -17.56
CA THR A 148 12.35 10.79 -16.67
C THR A 148 11.92 10.61 -15.23
N VAL A 149 12.47 9.59 -14.56
CA VAL A 149 12.24 9.33 -13.14
C VAL A 149 13.41 9.87 -12.32
N THR A 150 13.11 10.75 -11.38
CA THR A 150 14.06 11.32 -10.43
C THR A 150 13.69 10.84 -9.03
N VAL A 151 14.66 10.33 -8.28
CA VAL A 151 14.47 9.90 -6.90
C VAL A 151 15.20 10.87 -5.99
N LYS A 152 14.50 11.40 -5.00
CA LYS A 152 14.99 12.41 -4.07
C LYS A 152 14.75 11.95 -2.64
N ARG A 153 15.62 12.37 -1.72
CA ARG A 153 15.30 12.31 -0.28
C ARG A 153 14.17 13.29 0.02
N LEU A 154 13.52 13.09 1.15
CA LEU A 154 12.57 14.06 1.66
C LEU A 154 13.15 15.47 1.85
N ASP A 155 14.45 15.74 1.85
CA ASP A 155 14.96 17.12 1.89
C ASP A 155 15.12 17.76 0.49
N GLY A 156 14.75 17.05 -0.58
CA GLY A 156 14.95 17.44 -1.98
C GLY A 156 16.28 16.98 -2.58
N THR A 157 17.18 16.40 -1.78
CA THR A 157 18.47 15.89 -2.28
C THR A 157 18.25 14.79 -3.30
N ARG A 158 18.63 15.02 -4.56
CA ARG A 158 18.57 14.02 -5.62
C ARG A 158 19.53 12.85 -5.35
N LEU A 159 18.97 11.65 -5.27
CA LEU A 159 19.71 10.40 -5.11
C LEU A 159 20.03 9.76 -6.46
N ALA A 160 19.07 9.75 -7.37
CA ALA A 160 19.21 9.11 -8.66
C ALA A 160 18.28 9.76 -9.70
N GLN A 161 18.63 9.64 -10.98
CA GLN A 161 17.78 10.05 -12.08
C GLN A 161 18.00 9.13 -13.27
N ARG A 162 16.93 8.77 -13.97
CA ARG A 162 17.01 7.95 -15.17
C ARG A 162 15.80 8.15 -16.08
N SER A 163 16.05 8.14 -17.38
CA SER A 163 14.99 8.16 -18.40
C SER A 163 14.67 6.75 -18.89
N PHE A 164 13.38 6.51 -19.14
CA PHE A 164 12.79 5.28 -19.65
C PHE A 164 11.97 5.59 -20.92
N PRO A 165 11.68 4.60 -21.77
CA PRO A 165 10.78 4.81 -22.90
C PRO A 165 9.40 5.27 -22.45
N ILE A 166 8.73 6.12 -23.23
CA ILE A 166 7.36 6.57 -22.96
C ILE A 166 6.37 5.41 -22.81
N GLY A 167 5.31 5.63 -22.01
CA GLY A 167 4.26 4.66 -21.72
C GLY A 167 4.61 3.67 -20.60
N VAL A 168 5.61 4.00 -19.78
CA VAL A 168 5.87 3.35 -18.50
C VAL A 168 5.67 4.35 -17.38
N ASP A 169 5.30 3.85 -16.22
CA ASP A 169 5.19 4.62 -14.99
C ASP A 169 5.91 3.88 -13.87
N VAL A 170 6.15 4.57 -12.77
CA VAL A 170 6.66 3.96 -11.55
C VAL A 170 5.49 3.26 -10.85
N LEU A 171 5.58 1.95 -10.73
CA LEU A 171 4.54 1.11 -10.13
C LEU A 171 4.71 0.98 -8.63
N ASP A 172 5.96 1.02 -8.16
CA ASP A 172 6.34 0.88 -6.76
C ASP A 172 7.80 1.31 -6.52
N VAL A 173 8.11 1.86 -5.34
CA VAL A 173 9.46 2.23 -4.89
C VAL A 173 9.66 1.84 -3.43
N ASP A 174 10.74 1.12 -3.15
CA ASP A 174 11.12 0.77 -1.78
C ASP A 174 12.64 0.74 -1.65
N GLY A 175 13.15 1.44 -0.63
CA GLY A 175 14.57 1.61 -0.37
C GLY A 175 15.35 2.09 -1.59
N ASN A 176 16.23 1.24 -2.13
CA ASN A 176 17.07 1.58 -3.29
C ASN A 176 16.56 1.02 -4.63
N ARG A 177 15.28 0.64 -4.71
CA ARG A 177 14.69 0.02 -5.90
C ARG A 177 13.40 0.70 -6.32
N ALA A 178 13.19 0.77 -7.63
CA ALA A 178 11.93 1.12 -8.25
C ALA A 178 11.51 0.02 -9.24
N VAL A 179 10.21 -0.27 -9.27
CA VAL A 179 9.59 -1.09 -10.32
C VAL A 179 8.91 -0.15 -11.30
N ILE A 180 9.27 -0.27 -12.57
CA ILE A 180 8.81 0.64 -13.62
C ILE A 180 8.17 -0.19 -14.72
N GLY A 181 6.93 0.11 -15.07
CA GLY A 181 6.20 -0.65 -16.06
C GLY A 181 4.95 0.05 -16.54
N GLY A 182 4.31 -0.52 -17.56
CA GLY A 182 3.10 0.09 -18.12
C GLY A 182 2.64 -0.59 -19.40
N LEU A 183 1.80 0.12 -20.14
CA LEU A 183 1.21 -0.35 -21.39
C LEU A 183 2.16 -0.20 -22.59
N GLY A 184 3.26 0.53 -22.44
CA GLY A 184 4.14 0.93 -23.55
C GLY A 184 3.56 2.11 -24.33
N GLY A 185 4.41 2.84 -25.04
CA GLY A 185 4.04 4.02 -25.82
C GLY A 185 4.10 3.78 -27.33
N TRP A 186 3.85 4.83 -28.12
CA TRP A 186 3.87 4.80 -29.59
C TRP A 186 5.20 4.25 -30.13
N GLY A 187 5.20 3.00 -30.58
CA GLY A 187 6.40 2.32 -31.10
C GLY A 187 7.31 1.69 -30.03
N PHE A 188 6.98 1.79 -28.75
CA PHE A 188 7.76 1.20 -27.65
C PHE A 188 7.02 0.01 -27.04
N PRO A 189 7.56 -1.22 -27.15
CA PRO A 189 6.90 -2.38 -26.58
C PRO A 189 6.86 -2.27 -25.05
N PRO A 190 5.75 -2.66 -24.40
CA PRO A 190 5.64 -2.64 -22.96
C PRO A 190 6.71 -3.52 -22.33
N LYS A 191 7.33 -3.01 -21.27
CA LYS A 191 8.35 -3.71 -20.49
C LYS A 191 8.16 -3.42 -19.02
N LEU A 192 8.52 -4.40 -18.20
CA LEU A 192 8.68 -4.23 -16.76
C LEU A 192 10.17 -4.18 -16.45
N TYR A 193 10.59 -3.13 -15.76
CA TYR A 193 11.94 -2.91 -15.29
C TYR A 193 11.99 -2.97 -13.77
N VAL A 194 13.11 -3.45 -13.25
CA VAL A 194 13.54 -3.17 -11.89
C VAL A 194 14.79 -2.30 -11.99
N TRP A 195 14.69 -1.09 -11.49
CA TRP A 195 15.79 -0.16 -11.37
C TRP A 195 16.36 -0.25 -9.95
N THR A 196 17.64 -0.56 -9.82
CA THR A 196 18.36 -0.42 -8.54
C THR A 196 19.26 0.79 -8.62
N PHE A 197 19.06 1.76 -7.72
CA PHE A 197 19.79 3.02 -7.71
C PHE A 197 21.30 2.74 -7.55
N GLY A 198 22.13 3.39 -8.37
CA GLY A 198 23.57 3.16 -8.42
C GLY A 198 24.04 1.84 -9.06
N SER A 199 23.18 0.83 -9.25
CA SER A 199 23.56 -0.47 -9.85
C SER A 199 23.08 -0.64 -11.30
N GLY A 200 21.96 -0.02 -11.67
CA GLY A 200 21.44 -0.04 -13.05
C GLY A 200 20.03 -0.61 -13.17
N VAL A 201 19.59 -0.84 -14.41
CA VAL A 201 18.23 -1.31 -14.74
C VAL A 201 18.29 -2.70 -15.30
N ARG A 202 17.39 -3.55 -14.81
CA ARG A 202 17.14 -4.88 -15.35
C ARG A 202 15.74 -4.94 -15.95
N THR A 203 15.65 -5.33 -17.21
CA THR A 203 14.36 -5.74 -17.80
C THR A 203 13.95 -7.08 -17.21
N VAL A 204 12.81 -7.12 -16.54
CA VAL A 204 12.23 -8.33 -15.94
C VAL A 204 11.39 -9.06 -16.97
N VAL A 205 10.49 -8.34 -17.66
CA VAL A 205 9.60 -8.91 -18.68
C VAL A 205 9.42 -7.98 -19.85
N SER A 206 9.31 -8.55 -21.04
CA SER A 206 8.72 -7.91 -22.22
C SER A 206 7.22 -8.24 -22.24
N GLY A 207 6.37 -7.23 -22.07
CA GLY A 207 4.91 -7.35 -22.04
C GLY A 207 4.28 -6.48 -20.95
N THR A 208 2.97 -6.23 -21.12
CA THR A 208 2.17 -5.40 -20.21
C THR A 208 2.11 -5.96 -18.80
N VAL A 209 2.18 -5.05 -17.83
CA VAL A 209 2.01 -5.30 -16.40
C VAL A 209 1.06 -4.25 -15.86
N ASP A 210 0.01 -4.68 -15.15
CA ASP A 210 -1.05 -3.82 -14.62
C ASP A 210 -0.73 -3.27 -13.23
N GLY A 211 0.29 -3.81 -12.57
CA GLY A 211 0.82 -3.33 -11.30
C GLY A 211 1.90 -4.25 -10.75
N ALA A 212 2.64 -3.78 -9.77
CA ALA A 212 3.70 -4.54 -9.13
C ALA A 212 3.87 -4.09 -7.68
N ASP A 213 4.58 -4.90 -6.90
CA ASP A 213 4.84 -4.66 -5.49
C ASP A 213 6.17 -5.34 -5.09
N LEU A 214 7.10 -4.57 -4.53
CA LEU A 214 8.45 -4.93 -4.11
C LEU A 214 8.41 -5.72 -2.81
N LYS A 215 7.60 -5.28 -1.84
CA LYS A 215 7.44 -5.88 -0.51
C LYS A 215 6.98 -7.34 -0.59
N GLY A 216 5.90 -7.59 -1.33
CA GLY A 216 5.37 -8.90 -1.72
C GLY A 216 6.19 -9.60 -2.80
N ARG A 217 7.05 -8.88 -3.53
CA ARG A 217 7.85 -9.36 -4.67
C ARG A 217 6.98 -9.97 -5.78
N VAL A 218 5.97 -9.23 -6.21
CA VAL A 218 4.96 -9.69 -7.17
C VAL A 218 4.72 -8.69 -8.28
N GLN A 219 4.16 -9.20 -9.39
CA GLN A 219 3.56 -8.38 -10.44
C GLN A 219 2.21 -8.96 -10.85
N TRP A 220 1.31 -8.08 -11.27
CA TRP A 220 -0.05 -8.40 -11.68
C TRP A 220 -0.22 -8.20 -13.18
N ARG A 221 -1.00 -9.08 -13.82
CA ARG A 221 -1.39 -8.93 -15.22
C ARG A 221 -2.83 -9.31 -15.41
N LYS A 222 -3.62 -8.45 -16.04
CA LYS A 222 -4.92 -8.79 -16.56
C LYS A 222 -4.76 -9.78 -17.70
N VAL A 223 -5.68 -10.72 -17.72
CA VAL A 223 -5.79 -11.81 -18.70
C VAL A 223 -7.23 -11.81 -19.21
N LYS A 224 -7.47 -12.52 -20.31
CA LYS A 224 -8.82 -12.73 -20.85
C LYS A 224 -9.80 -13.25 -19.78
N ASP A 225 -11.08 -12.99 -19.99
CA ASP A 225 -12.20 -13.48 -19.20
C ASP A 225 -12.20 -13.05 -17.72
N GLY A 226 -11.69 -11.83 -17.48
CA GLY A 226 -11.70 -11.17 -16.18
C GLY A 226 -10.71 -11.72 -15.17
N TYR A 227 -9.77 -12.57 -15.61
CA TYR A 227 -8.72 -13.11 -14.77
C TYR A 227 -7.56 -12.14 -14.61
N THR A 228 -6.92 -12.19 -13.45
CA THR A 228 -5.62 -11.57 -13.17
C THR A 228 -4.65 -12.65 -12.75
N THR A 229 -3.41 -12.60 -13.22
CA THR A 229 -2.31 -13.44 -12.72
C THR A 229 -1.42 -12.66 -11.78
N ALA A 230 -1.01 -13.29 -10.68
CA ALA A 230 0.16 -12.88 -9.93
C ALA A 230 1.36 -13.75 -10.32
N ARG A 231 2.50 -13.10 -10.48
CA ARG A 231 3.78 -13.76 -10.79
C ARG A 231 4.85 -13.25 -9.86
N ASP A 232 5.87 -14.06 -9.61
CA ASP A 232 7.05 -13.58 -8.91
C ASP A 232 7.71 -12.46 -9.70
N LEU A 233 8.05 -11.36 -9.03
CA LEU A 233 8.63 -10.18 -9.66
C LEU A 233 10.01 -10.49 -10.27
N MET A 234 10.83 -11.34 -9.64
CA MET A 234 12.19 -11.62 -10.11
C MET A 234 12.27 -12.89 -10.96
N ASN A 235 11.27 -13.76 -10.86
CA ASN A 235 11.07 -14.95 -11.69
C ASN A 235 9.68 -14.89 -12.38
N PRO A 236 9.52 -14.07 -13.43
CA PRO A 236 8.21 -13.81 -14.06
C PRO A 236 7.55 -15.03 -14.72
N LYS A 237 8.31 -16.12 -14.92
CA LYS A 237 7.78 -17.39 -15.40
C LYS A 237 7.02 -18.15 -14.31
N ALA A 238 7.34 -17.91 -13.03
CA ALA A 238 6.63 -18.49 -11.90
C ALA A 238 5.28 -17.77 -11.70
N VAL A 239 4.20 -18.43 -12.13
CA VAL A 239 2.82 -17.99 -11.83
C VAL A 239 2.47 -18.44 -10.41
N LEU A 240 2.15 -17.49 -9.55
CA LEU A 240 1.72 -17.76 -8.18
C LEU A 240 0.24 -18.16 -8.16
N TRP A 241 -0.59 -17.45 -8.93
CA TRP A 241 -2.01 -17.78 -9.11
C TRP A 241 -2.60 -17.05 -10.33
N LYS A 242 -3.76 -17.55 -10.78
CA LYS A 242 -4.62 -16.94 -11.81
C LYS A 242 -6.06 -16.96 -11.32
N LEU A 243 -6.64 -15.80 -11.02
CA LEU A 243 -7.93 -15.68 -10.34
C LEU A 243 -8.77 -14.54 -10.91
N ARG A 244 -10.09 -14.62 -10.79
CA ARG A 244 -10.99 -13.49 -11.03
C ARG A 244 -11.00 -12.57 -9.81
N PHE A 245 -9.94 -11.78 -9.72
CA PHE A 245 -9.60 -10.97 -8.57
C PHE A 245 -8.78 -9.77 -9.05
N GLN A 246 -9.14 -8.58 -8.60
CA GLN A 246 -8.39 -7.36 -8.79
C GLN A 246 -7.64 -7.04 -7.50
N PRO A 247 -6.30 -7.17 -7.47
CA PRO A 247 -5.48 -6.72 -6.36
C PRO A 247 -5.69 -5.23 -6.13
N VAL A 248 -5.71 -4.84 -4.86
CA VAL A 248 -5.75 -3.44 -4.44
C VAL A 248 -4.49 -3.11 -3.67
N GLU A 249 -4.18 -3.89 -2.64
CA GLU A 249 -3.05 -3.59 -1.74
C GLU A 249 -2.43 -4.85 -1.14
N VAL A 250 -1.11 -4.88 -0.99
CA VAL A 250 -0.40 -5.97 -0.29
C VAL A 250 -0.37 -5.66 1.21
N SER A 251 -0.46 -6.69 2.07
CA SER A 251 -0.40 -6.44 3.51
C SER A 251 0.98 -5.91 3.93
N PRO A 252 1.09 -5.17 5.06
CA PRO A 252 2.37 -4.63 5.53
C PRO A 252 3.47 -5.69 5.74
N ASP A 253 3.11 -6.95 6.04
CA ASP A 253 4.04 -8.09 6.15
C ASP A 253 4.39 -8.79 4.81
N GLY A 254 3.83 -8.33 3.69
CA GLY A 254 4.03 -8.90 2.36
C GLY A 254 3.43 -10.31 2.17
N GLN A 255 2.60 -10.81 3.10
CA GLN A 255 2.11 -12.20 3.07
C GLN A 255 0.71 -12.35 2.49
N ARG A 256 -0.05 -11.27 2.39
CA ARG A 256 -1.46 -11.26 1.99
C ARG A 256 -1.71 -10.17 0.96
N VAL A 257 -2.83 -10.29 0.27
CA VAL A 257 -3.30 -9.28 -0.68
C VAL A 257 -4.78 -9.03 -0.46
N LEU A 258 -5.14 -7.75 -0.36
CA LEU A 258 -6.50 -7.24 -0.33
C LEU A 258 -6.92 -6.91 -1.77
N GLY A 259 -8.18 -7.17 -2.09
CA GLY A 259 -8.73 -6.79 -3.38
C GLY A 259 -10.18 -7.15 -3.55
N LEU A 260 -10.65 -7.05 -4.80
CA LEU A 260 -12.05 -7.23 -5.17
C LEU A 260 -12.20 -8.45 -6.07
N ALA A 261 -13.17 -9.32 -5.78
CA ALA A 261 -13.52 -10.39 -6.71
C ALA A 261 -14.14 -9.80 -7.97
N THR A 262 -13.77 -10.34 -9.14
CA THR A 262 -14.27 -9.90 -10.44
C THR A 262 -15.16 -10.95 -11.09
N ASN A 263 -16.03 -10.53 -12.01
CA ASN A 263 -16.79 -11.43 -12.86
C ASN A 263 -16.02 -11.80 -14.13
N SER A 264 -16.62 -12.55 -15.05
CA SER A 264 -15.99 -12.96 -16.33
C SER A 264 -15.66 -11.81 -17.28
N LYS A 265 -16.20 -10.61 -17.04
CA LYS A 265 -15.86 -9.39 -17.78
C LYS A 265 -14.76 -8.57 -17.10
N GLY A 266 -14.23 -9.02 -15.97
CA GLY A 266 -13.26 -8.28 -15.17
C GLY A 266 -13.87 -7.16 -14.33
N VAL A 267 -15.21 -7.08 -14.25
CA VAL A 267 -15.91 -6.06 -13.46
C VAL A 267 -16.01 -6.52 -12.01
N SER A 268 -15.76 -5.61 -11.07
CA SER A 268 -15.90 -5.88 -9.63
C SER A 268 -17.30 -6.41 -9.28
N THR A 269 -17.35 -7.42 -8.42
CA THR A 269 -18.58 -8.00 -7.86
C THR A 269 -18.97 -7.39 -6.51
N SER A 270 -18.25 -6.34 -6.08
CA SER A 270 -18.34 -5.74 -4.73
C SER A 270 -18.04 -6.71 -3.57
N VAL A 271 -17.52 -7.91 -3.86
CA VAL A 271 -17.03 -8.84 -2.85
C VAL A 271 -15.57 -8.54 -2.58
N VAL A 272 -15.28 -8.10 -1.36
CA VAL A 272 -13.93 -7.84 -0.86
C VAL A 272 -13.31 -9.15 -0.41
N GLN A 273 -12.08 -9.40 -0.83
CA GLN A 273 -11.35 -10.62 -0.50
C GLN A 273 -9.95 -10.31 0.01
N VAL A 274 -9.58 -11.02 1.07
CA VAL A 274 -8.19 -11.12 1.53
C VAL A 274 -7.70 -12.51 1.17
N ARG A 275 -6.58 -12.58 0.47
CA ARG A 275 -5.99 -13.84 0.00
C ARG A 275 -4.55 -13.96 0.48
N ARG A 276 -4.06 -15.19 0.64
CA ARG A 276 -2.64 -15.47 0.79
C ARG A 276 -1.93 -15.05 -0.50
N LEU A 277 -0.91 -14.20 -0.40
CA LEU A 277 -0.26 -13.64 -1.58
C LEU A 277 0.37 -14.73 -2.45
N ARG A 278 1.05 -15.70 -1.82
CA ARG A 278 1.82 -16.72 -2.54
C ARG A 278 0.96 -17.80 -3.23
N THR A 279 -0.24 -18.06 -2.73
CA THR A 279 -1.08 -19.17 -3.21
C THR A 279 -2.43 -18.73 -3.77
N GLY A 280 -2.84 -17.49 -3.51
CA GLY A 280 -4.15 -16.97 -3.89
C GLY A 280 -5.31 -17.53 -3.04
N ALA A 281 -5.04 -18.36 -2.04
CA ALA A 281 -6.07 -18.95 -1.18
C ALA A 281 -6.84 -17.87 -0.40
N VAL A 282 -8.17 -17.95 -0.39
CA VAL A 282 -9.02 -17.00 0.35
C VAL A 282 -8.83 -17.19 1.86
N ILE A 283 -8.51 -16.10 2.54
CA ILE A 283 -8.47 -16.01 4.01
C ILE A 283 -9.79 -15.43 4.50
N ARG A 284 -10.25 -14.36 3.85
CA ARG A 284 -11.50 -13.65 4.18
C ARG A 284 -12.22 -13.28 2.91
N SER A 285 -13.54 -13.39 2.92
CA SER A 285 -14.42 -12.91 1.86
C SER A 285 -15.63 -12.26 2.52
N LEU A 286 -15.96 -11.04 2.10
CA LEU A 286 -17.08 -10.29 2.65
C LEU A 286 -17.77 -9.49 1.55
N LYS A 287 -19.09 -9.33 1.67
CA LYS A 287 -19.89 -8.47 0.81
C LYS A 287 -20.39 -7.30 1.67
N PRO A 288 -19.72 -6.15 1.63
CA PRO A 288 -20.13 -4.99 2.40
C PRO A 288 -21.55 -4.55 2.03
N ALA A 289 -22.29 -3.98 2.99
CA ALA A 289 -23.60 -3.38 2.71
C ALA A 289 -23.45 -2.10 1.86
N THR A 290 -22.48 -1.25 2.21
CA THR A 290 -22.00 -0.14 1.37
C THR A 290 -20.84 -0.65 0.52
N PRO A 291 -20.91 -0.63 -0.82
CA PRO A 291 -19.82 -1.11 -1.67
C PRO A 291 -18.48 -0.44 -1.33
N TRP A 292 -17.45 -1.24 -1.09
CA TRP A 292 -16.09 -0.75 -0.92
C TRP A 292 -15.40 -0.63 -2.27
N THR A 293 -14.66 0.47 -2.45
CA THR A 293 -13.80 0.71 -3.60
C THR A 293 -12.35 0.70 -3.16
N ALA A 294 -11.41 0.58 -4.09
CA ALA A 294 -9.98 0.61 -3.77
C ALA A 294 -9.60 1.84 -2.93
N GLY A 295 -10.19 3.02 -3.20
CA GLY A 295 -9.90 4.28 -2.49
C GLY A 295 -10.55 4.42 -1.10
N ARG A 296 -11.33 3.43 -0.66
CA ARG A 296 -12.11 3.51 0.59
C ARG A 296 -11.97 2.25 1.45
N MET A 297 -10.98 1.41 1.17
CA MET A 297 -10.69 0.25 2.00
C MET A 297 -9.20 0.04 2.09
N ASP A 298 -8.76 -0.47 3.22
CA ASP A 298 -7.36 -0.77 3.44
C ASP A 298 -7.11 -1.78 4.56
N TRP A 299 -5.84 -2.08 4.78
CA TRP A 299 -5.31 -2.81 5.91
C TRP A 299 -5.36 -1.99 7.19
N ASP A 300 -5.82 -2.62 8.28
CA ASP A 300 -5.61 -2.14 9.64
C ASP A 300 -4.51 -2.98 10.30
N GLY A 301 -3.27 -2.68 9.90
CA GLY A 301 -2.12 -3.55 10.09
C GLY A 301 -2.31 -4.93 9.46
N ASN A 302 -1.51 -5.91 9.89
CA ASN A 302 -1.52 -7.25 9.26
C ASN A 302 -2.79 -8.09 9.55
N GLY A 303 -3.57 -7.74 10.57
CA GLY A 303 -4.59 -8.61 11.17
C GLY A 303 -6.03 -8.25 10.84
N ALA A 304 -6.28 -7.13 10.17
CA ALA A 304 -7.62 -6.64 9.88
C ALA A 304 -7.63 -5.82 8.59
N ILE A 305 -8.82 -5.67 8.02
CA ILE A 305 -9.10 -4.69 6.96
C ILE A 305 -10.25 -3.80 7.42
N PHE A 306 -10.40 -2.63 6.82
CA PHE A 306 -11.49 -1.72 7.16
C PHE A 306 -12.05 -1.01 5.92
N GLY A 307 -13.23 -0.42 6.08
CA GLY A 307 -13.90 0.39 5.06
C GLY A 307 -15.22 0.95 5.58
N PRO A 308 -15.89 1.84 4.84
CA PRO A 308 -17.05 2.57 5.33
C PRO A 308 -18.33 1.73 5.30
N ARG A 309 -19.32 2.18 6.08
CA ARG A 309 -20.70 1.73 6.04
C ARG A 309 -21.63 2.91 6.27
N ASP A 310 -22.60 3.00 5.39
CA ASP A 310 -23.65 4.01 5.42
C ASP A 310 -24.95 3.39 5.93
N THR A 311 -25.66 4.16 6.73
CA THR A 311 -26.97 3.82 7.25
C THR A 311 -27.86 5.06 7.25
N ALA A 312 -29.17 4.88 7.48
CA ALA A 312 -30.08 6.01 7.65
C ALA A 312 -29.69 6.93 8.83
N ALA A 313 -28.94 6.42 9.81
CA ALA A 313 -28.50 7.18 10.99
C ALA A 313 -27.14 7.86 10.81
N GLY A 314 -26.47 7.70 9.65
CA GLY A 314 -25.14 8.24 9.39
C GLY A 314 -24.14 7.20 8.89
N SER A 315 -22.89 7.63 8.80
CA SER A 315 -21.77 6.87 8.23
C SER A 315 -20.77 6.46 9.32
N TYR A 316 -20.16 5.29 9.19
CA TYR A 316 -19.12 4.83 10.11
C TYR A 316 -18.13 3.87 9.43
N LEU A 317 -16.94 3.74 10.01
CA LEU A 317 -15.97 2.72 9.64
C LEU A 317 -16.34 1.36 10.24
N VAL A 318 -16.22 0.32 9.44
CA VAL A 318 -16.29 -1.06 9.87
C VAL A 318 -14.89 -1.64 9.86
N ARG A 319 -14.49 -2.21 10.99
CA ARG A 319 -13.23 -2.95 11.12
C ARG A 319 -13.52 -4.44 11.05
N CYS A 320 -12.84 -5.14 10.16
CA CYS A 320 -13.00 -6.56 9.90
C CYS A 320 -11.69 -7.31 10.20
N PRO A 321 -11.48 -7.78 11.44
CA PRO A 321 -10.38 -8.68 11.74
C PRO A 321 -10.47 -9.95 10.90
N LEU A 322 -9.32 -10.46 10.44
CA LEU A 322 -9.29 -11.64 9.58
C LEU A 322 -9.81 -12.90 10.28
N ALA A 323 -9.64 -12.96 11.61
CA ALA A 323 -9.97 -14.12 12.44
C ALA A 323 -11.36 -14.05 13.10
N SER A 324 -12.11 -12.95 12.98
CA SER A 324 -13.38 -12.77 13.71
C SER A 324 -14.44 -12.05 12.88
N SER A 325 -15.59 -11.75 13.49
CA SER A 325 -16.63 -10.92 12.89
C SER A 325 -16.16 -9.47 12.74
N CYS A 326 -16.73 -8.78 11.75
CA CYS A 326 -16.56 -7.34 11.63
C CYS A 326 -17.31 -6.60 12.74
N VAL A 327 -16.79 -5.44 13.14
CA VAL A 327 -17.36 -4.58 14.18
C VAL A 327 -17.48 -3.15 13.66
N ARG A 328 -18.51 -2.42 14.10
CA ARG A 328 -18.55 -0.95 13.96
C ARG A 328 -17.39 -0.38 14.75
N ALA A 329 -16.67 0.56 14.15
CA ALA A 329 -15.43 1.08 14.72
C ALA A 329 -15.56 2.56 15.12
N GLN A 330 -15.54 3.47 14.15
CA GLN A 330 -15.65 4.91 14.39
C GLN A 330 -16.70 5.54 13.50
N ASP A 331 -17.41 6.53 14.01
CA ASP A 331 -18.31 7.34 13.20
C ASP A 331 -17.49 8.28 12.31
N ILE A 332 -17.99 8.53 11.11
CA ILE A 332 -17.38 9.42 10.13
C ILE A 332 -18.42 10.39 9.58
N GLU A 333 -17.99 11.55 9.12
CA GLU A 333 -18.89 12.54 8.53
C GLU A 333 -19.61 11.97 7.31
N SER A 334 -18.86 11.34 6.39
CA SER A 334 -19.40 10.74 5.18
C SER A 334 -18.47 9.71 4.56
N SER A 335 -19.02 8.58 4.12
CA SER A 335 -18.25 7.63 3.30
C SER A 335 -17.77 8.22 1.97
N ALA A 336 -18.42 9.28 1.48
CA ALA A 336 -18.06 9.93 0.24
C ALA A 336 -16.76 10.74 0.34
N GLY A 337 -16.54 11.36 1.51
CA GLY A 337 -15.36 12.18 1.83
C GLY A 337 -14.22 11.42 2.51
N LEU A 338 -14.42 10.14 2.84
CA LEU A 338 -13.39 9.29 3.44
C LEU A 338 -12.25 9.04 2.45
N LEU A 339 -11.02 9.36 2.87
CA LEU A 339 -9.78 8.94 2.19
C LEU A 339 -8.98 8.04 3.13
N VAL A 340 -8.61 6.86 2.65
CA VAL A 340 -7.76 5.90 3.40
C VAL A 340 -6.32 6.00 2.94
N PHE A 341 -5.38 5.76 3.84
CA PHE A 341 -3.96 5.76 3.52
C PHE A 341 -3.47 4.35 3.19
N ARG A 342 -2.94 4.15 1.97
CA ARG A 342 -2.33 2.89 1.51
C ARG A 342 -0.82 2.87 1.76
N ASP A 343 -0.34 1.78 2.33
CA ASP A 343 1.09 1.49 2.51
C ASP A 343 1.76 0.99 1.21
#